data_AF-A0AAJ7VDX5-F1
#
_entry.id   AF-A0AAJ7VDX5-F1
#
_cell.length_a   1.000
_cell.length_b   1.000
_cell.length_c   1.000
_cell.angle_alpha   90.00
_cell.angle_beta   90.00
_cell.angle_gamma   90.00
#
_symmetry.space_group_name_H-M   'P 1'
#
loop_
_entity.id
_entity.type
_entity.pdbx_description
1 polymer ?
#
loop_
_entity_poly.entity_id
_entity_poly.type
_entity_poly.pdbx_seq_one_letter_code
_entity_poly.pdbx_strand_id
1 'polypeptide(L)'
;PQKLRWPSFQNSHRPSLASAQLQISCQSVFQMNLLQKLSLLQLTALLEKHTPTNKHGFSWAVPKFMKRIKVRDYKDRNVFGVPLQVIVQRTGQPLPQGIQQAMRYLRNQCLDQVGLFRKSGVKSRIQALRQMNEASGADGGGVSYEGQSAYDVADMLKQYFRDLPEPLLTSKLSETFLQIYQYMPKELRLQAARATVLLLPDENREALRTLLCLLSDVTASVAENQMTPTNLAVCLAPSLFHLNTLRRKESSSPRVMNRKQTLGKPDQRDLNENLAATHGLAHMIQECRKLFRIPEEMNRCRNSYVEQALLPRRLEDLAGEEAGQGGYRAYLRDSLDALLKEAKDKFRGYDSCSTPEHAELAYRKVHDGFPLRLWKVTVEMPASPEEVLTRVLREQGHWDEDLLESRVVETLDERTEVYQYVRNTMAPHPTKDHLVLRTWVTDLPKGACALVCTSVDHEGAPVVGVRANVLTSRYFIEACGTNKSRLTHISRIDCRGRFPEWYNKLYGHLCAAEVARIRDSFTAPMDK
;
A
#
# COMPACT_ATOMS: atom_id res chain seq x y z
N PRO A 1 -12.69 6.59 15.05
CA PRO A 1 -12.00 7.90 14.89
C PRO A 1 -11.60 8.03 13.42
N GLN A 2 -12.14 9.01 12.69
CA GLN A 2 -11.96 9.08 11.24
C GLN A 2 -10.48 9.07 10.83
N LYS A 3 -10.10 8.12 9.96
CA LYS A 3 -8.80 8.13 9.28
C LYS A 3 -8.57 9.46 8.58
N LEU A 4 -7.35 9.98 8.70
CA LEU A 4 -7.08 11.37 8.37
C LEU A 4 -7.04 11.63 6.87
N ARG A 5 -7.74 12.69 6.46
CA ARG A 5 -7.76 13.22 5.09
C ARG A 5 -6.72 14.31 4.94
N TRP A 6 -5.83 14.26 3.94
CA TRP A 6 -4.79 15.29 3.72
C TRP A 6 -4.80 15.91 2.30
N PRO A 7 -5.81 16.75 1.98
CA PRO A 7 -5.98 17.28 0.62
C PRO A 7 -4.82 18.18 0.16
N SER A 8 -4.23 18.99 1.06
CA SER A 8 -3.16 19.91 0.70
C SER A 8 -1.86 19.21 0.29
N PHE A 9 -1.59 18.00 0.81
CA PHE A 9 -0.43 17.20 0.41
C PHE A 9 -0.65 16.48 -0.91
N GLN A 10 -1.88 16.04 -1.15
CA GLN A 10 -2.26 15.51 -2.46
C GLN A 10 -2.12 16.58 -3.55
N ASN A 11 -2.53 17.82 -3.28
CA ASN A 11 -2.44 18.90 -4.26
C ASN A 11 -0.99 19.31 -4.59
N SER A 12 -0.09 19.42 -3.62
CA SER A 12 1.31 19.85 -3.88
C SER A 12 2.14 18.83 -4.65
N HIS A 13 1.75 17.56 -4.58
CA HIS A 13 2.40 16.44 -5.26
C HIS A 13 1.54 15.83 -6.38
N ARG A 14 0.43 16.47 -6.75
CA ARG A 14 -0.44 16.02 -7.83
C ARG A 14 0.33 16.09 -9.15
N PRO A 15 0.42 15.00 -9.92
CA PRO A 15 1.00 15.05 -11.26
C PRO A 15 0.10 15.88 -12.18
N SER A 16 0.70 16.53 -13.18
CA SER A 16 -0.07 17.18 -14.25
C SER A 16 -0.95 16.16 -14.98
N LEU A 17 -2.04 16.63 -15.61
CA LEU A 17 -3.02 15.77 -16.28
C LEU A 17 -2.35 14.82 -17.30
N ALA A 18 -1.42 15.33 -18.10
CA ALA A 18 -0.64 14.57 -19.07
C ALA A 18 0.33 13.54 -18.43
N SER A 19 0.76 13.75 -17.18
CA SER A 19 1.66 12.85 -16.44
C SER A 19 0.93 11.87 -15.52
N ALA A 20 -0.39 11.98 -15.38
CA ALA A 20 -1.18 11.17 -14.43
C ALA A 20 -1.24 9.69 -14.86
N GLN A 21 -1.36 9.41 -16.16
CA GLN A 21 -1.34 8.05 -16.70
C GLN A 21 0.03 7.37 -16.53
N LEU A 22 1.11 8.15 -16.44
CA LEU A 22 2.47 7.65 -16.23
C LEU A 22 2.79 7.41 -14.74
N GLN A 23 1.83 7.56 -13.83
CA GLN A 23 2.04 7.25 -12.42
C GLN A 23 1.95 5.75 -12.18
N ILE A 24 2.86 5.24 -11.35
CA ILE A 24 2.82 3.84 -10.89
C ILE A 24 1.46 3.52 -10.24
N SER A 25 0.86 4.47 -9.51
CA SER A 25 -0.42 4.29 -8.82
C SER A 25 -1.62 4.00 -9.73
N CYS A 26 -1.50 4.25 -11.03
CA CYS A 26 -2.57 4.07 -12.02
C CYS A 26 -2.49 2.73 -12.76
N GLN A 27 -1.39 1.98 -12.62
CA GLN A 27 -1.12 0.80 -13.44
C GLN A 27 -1.89 -0.42 -12.95
N SER A 28 -2.34 -1.27 -13.87
CA SER A 28 -2.91 -2.57 -13.52
C SER A 28 -1.89 -3.51 -12.88
N VAL A 29 -2.36 -4.58 -12.25
CA VAL A 29 -1.47 -5.64 -11.73
C VAL A 29 -0.58 -6.27 -12.82
N PHE A 30 -1.09 -6.40 -14.06
CA PHE A 30 -0.32 -6.94 -15.18
C PHE A 30 0.79 -5.97 -15.62
N GLN A 31 0.42 -4.71 -15.79
CA GLN A 31 1.35 -3.64 -16.11
C GLN A 31 2.44 -3.52 -15.04
N MET A 32 2.06 -3.59 -13.77
CA MET A 32 3.01 -3.60 -12.65
C MET A 32 3.96 -4.80 -12.73
N ASN A 33 3.48 -6.01 -13.01
CA ASN A 33 4.33 -7.19 -13.17
C ASN A 33 5.34 -7.01 -14.32
N LEU A 34 4.91 -6.46 -15.46
CA LEU A 34 5.80 -6.17 -16.59
C LEU A 34 6.84 -5.11 -16.23
N LEU A 35 6.43 -4.02 -15.55
CA LEU A 35 7.36 -2.99 -15.06
C LEU A 35 8.41 -3.57 -14.12
N GLN A 36 8.03 -4.48 -13.24
CA GLN A 36 8.97 -5.12 -12.30
C GLN A 36 10.02 -5.93 -13.05
N LYS A 37 9.60 -6.74 -14.03
CA LYS A 37 10.50 -7.56 -14.86
C LYS A 37 11.44 -6.70 -15.70
N LEU A 38 10.92 -5.64 -16.33
CA LEU A 38 11.75 -4.71 -17.10
C LEU A 38 12.77 -4.00 -16.19
N SER A 39 12.32 -3.50 -15.03
CA SER A 39 13.19 -2.83 -14.07
C SER A 39 14.29 -3.75 -13.58
N LEU A 40 13.98 -5.03 -13.35
CA LEU A 40 14.95 -6.04 -13.00
C LEU A 40 16.01 -6.18 -14.10
N LEU A 41 15.58 -6.40 -15.35
CA LEU A 41 16.47 -6.56 -16.50
C LEU A 41 17.37 -5.34 -16.72
N GLN A 42 16.79 -4.14 -16.72
CA GLN A 42 17.51 -2.88 -16.88
C GLN A 42 18.56 -2.70 -15.79
N LEU A 43 18.17 -2.95 -14.54
CA LEU A 43 19.08 -2.77 -13.40
C LEU A 43 20.22 -3.78 -13.45
N THR A 44 19.96 -5.04 -13.80
CA THR A 44 21.00 -6.07 -14.01
C THR A 44 22.01 -5.62 -15.07
N ALA A 45 21.53 -5.18 -16.23
CA ALA A 45 22.39 -4.75 -17.33
C ALA A 45 23.25 -3.54 -16.95
N LEU A 46 22.67 -2.56 -16.24
CA LEU A 46 23.39 -1.38 -15.75
C LEU A 46 24.44 -1.75 -14.71
N LEU A 47 24.11 -2.63 -13.76
CA LEU A 47 25.05 -3.08 -12.74
C LEU A 47 26.21 -3.87 -13.38
N GLU A 48 25.93 -4.81 -14.26
CA GLU A 48 26.96 -5.61 -14.95
C GLU A 48 27.93 -4.72 -15.75
N LYS A 49 27.41 -3.69 -16.44
CA LYS A 49 28.22 -2.78 -17.24
C LYS A 49 29.10 -1.83 -16.42
N HIS A 50 28.61 -1.38 -15.27
CA HIS A 50 29.23 -0.26 -14.54
C HIS A 50 29.84 -0.63 -13.19
N THR A 51 29.50 -1.77 -12.60
CA THR A 51 30.08 -2.19 -11.30
C THR A 51 31.26 -3.14 -11.51
N PRO A 52 32.33 -3.03 -10.69
CA PRO A 52 33.48 -3.91 -10.82
C PRO A 52 33.10 -5.36 -10.51
N THR A 53 33.48 -6.29 -11.38
CA THR A 53 33.33 -7.73 -11.15
C THR A 53 34.24 -8.17 -10.01
N ASN A 54 33.67 -8.41 -8.83
CA ASN A 54 34.45 -8.89 -7.70
C ASN A 54 34.90 -10.35 -7.95
N LYS A 55 36.16 -10.68 -7.66
CA LYS A 55 36.76 -12.03 -7.86
C LYS A 55 36.05 -13.16 -7.08
N HIS A 56 35.14 -12.82 -6.19
CA HIS A 56 34.17 -13.75 -5.61
C HIS A 56 32.86 -13.62 -6.38
N GLY A 57 32.72 -14.48 -7.40
CA GLY A 57 31.62 -14.51 -8.36
C GLY A 57 30.31 -13.92 -7.85
N PHE A 58 29.94 -12.78 -8.43
CA PHE A 58 28.66 -12.15 -8.22
C PHE A 58 27.55 -13.06 -8.75
N SER A 59 26.89 -13.77 -7.85
CA SER A 59 25.64 -14.47 -8.13
C SER A 59 24.49 -13.47 -7.97
N TRP A 60 24.19 -12.73 -9.04
CA TRP A 60 22.88 -12.09 -9.13
C TRP A 60 21.84 -13.14 -9.48
N ALA A 61 21.51 -13.99 -8.51
CA ALA A 61 20.31 -14.80 -8.63
C ALA A 61 19.10 -13.87 -8.49
N VAL A 62 18.14 -13.98 -9.43
CA VAL A 62 16.80 -13.40 -9.30
C VAL A 62 16.37 -13.57 -7.85
N PRO A 63 16.17 -12.49 -7.08
CA PRO A 63 15.87 -12.65 -5.68
C PRO A 63 14.63 -13.53 -5.56
N LYS A 64 14.72 -14.64 -4.80
CA LYS A 64 13.55 -15.05 -4.06
C LYS A 64 13.26 -13.85 -3.17
N PHE A 65 12.36 -12.96 -3.61
CA PHE A 65 12.12 -11.62 -3.05
C PHE A 65 11.59 -11.63 -1.61
N MET A 66 11.68 -12.76 -0.94
CA MET A 66 11.29 -12.96 0.44
C MET A 66 12.19 -14.04 1.01
N LYS A 67 13.11 -13.67 1.90
CA LYS A 67 13.40 -14.60 2.99
C LYS A 67 12.13 -14.62 3.83
N ARG A 68 11.63 -15.81 4.19
CA ARG A 68 10.61 -15.95 5.23
C ARG A 68 11.12 -15.17 6.44
N ILE A 69 10.52 -14.01 6.72
CA ILE A 69 10.73 -13.33 8.00
C ILE A 69 10.27 -14.34 9.04
N LYS A 70 11.17 -14.74 9.95
CA LYS A 70 10.77 -15.56 11.11
C LYS A 70 9.59 -14.83 11.73
N VAL A 71 8.44 -15.50 11.80
CA VAL A 71 7.23 -14.99 12.45
C VAL A 71 7.58 -14.82 13.92
N ARG A 72 8.10 -13.65 14.28
CA ARG A 72 8.08 -13.18 15.66
C ARG A 72 6.66 -12.70 15.90
N ASP A 73 6.14 -13.03 17.06
CA ASP A 73 4.87 -12.46 17.49
C ASP A 73 5.12 -10.97 17.78
N TYR A 74 4.41 -10.09 17.07
CA TYR A 74 4.51 -8.63 17.24
C TYR A 74 3.36 -8.11 18.12
N LYS A 75 2.70 -8.97 18.90
CA LYS A 75 1.58 -8.57 19.78
C LYS A 75 1.97 -7.52 20.83
N ASP A 76 3.21 -7.52 21.29
CA ASP A 76 3.66 -6.62 22.36
C ASP A 76 3.99 -5.19 21.86
N ARG A 77 3.91 -4.93 20.56
CA ARG A 77 4.24 -3.64 19.95
C ARG A 77 3.27 -3.28 18.83
N ASN A 78 2.90 -2.01 18.76
CA ASN A 78 1.93 -1.52 17.79
C ASN A 78 2.57 -0.71 16.67
N VAL A 79 3.63 0.05 16.97
CA VAL A 79 4.21 1.03 16.04
C VAL A 79 5.71 0.82 15.79
N PHE A 80 6.56 0.94 16.82
CA PHE A 80 8.01 0.99 16.65
C PHE A 80 8.63 -0.41 16.64
N GLY A 81 9.37 -0.72 15.58
CA GLY A 81 9.97 -2.04 15.39
C GLY A 81 9.00 -3.11 14.92
N VAL A 82 7.84 -2.71 14.39
CA VAL A 82 6.88 -3.59 13.71
C VAL A 82 7.14 -3.51 12.19
N PRO A 83 7.15 -4.63 11.45
CA PRO A 83 7.30 -4.61 10.00
C PRO A 83 6.15 -3.87 9.31
N LEU A 84 6.43 -3.11 8.25
CA LEU A 84 5.40 -2.40 7.46
C LEU A 84 4.30 -3.35 6.97
N GLN A 85 4.63 -4.58 6.59
CA GLN A 85 3.65 -5.60 6.20
C GLN A 85 2.61 -5.85 7.32
N VAL A 86 3.06 -5.95 8.58
CA VAL A 86 2.15 -6.16 9.73
C VAL A 86 1.33 -4.91 10.01
N ILE A 87 1.90 -3.71 9.82
CA ILE A 87 1.15 -2.45 9.93
C ILE A 87 0.02 -2.40 8.90
N VAL A 88 0.26 -2.81 7.65
CA VAL A 88 -0.81 -2.88 6.63
C VAL A 88 -1.88 -3.88 7.03
N GLN A 89 -1.51 -5.04 7.58
CA GLN A 89 -2.48 -6.04 8.05
C GLN A 89 -3.40 -5.48 9.15
N ARG A 90 -2.87 -4.64 10.05
CA ARG A 90 -3.61 -4.06 11.17
C ARG A 90 -4.42 -2.82 10.81
N THR A 91 -3.87 -1.95 9.96
CA THR A 91 -4.40 -0.59 9.75
C THR A 91 -4.92 -0.35 8.33
N GLY A 92 -4.60 -1.25 7.40
CA GLY A 92 -4.85 -1.10 5.97
C GLY A 92 -3.87 -0.17 5.23
N GLN A 93 -2.92 0.45 5.93
CA GLN A 93 -1.98 1.42 5.36
C GLN A 93 -0.55 1.09 5.80
N PRO A 94 0.49 1.45 5.03
CA PRO A 94 1.88 1.09 5.36
C PRO A 94 2.46 1.90 6.52
N LEU A 95 1.94 3.11 6.78
CA LEU A 95 2.34 3.95 7.91
C LEU A 95 1.19 4.05 8.93
N PRO A 96 1.44 3.91 10.24
CA PRO A 96 0.42 4.12 11.27
C PRO A 96 -0.09 5.58 11.28
N GLN A 97 -1.34 5.79 11.74
CA GLN A 97 -1.96 7.13 11.77
C GLN A 97 -1.13 8.16 12.54
N GLY A 98 -0.60 7.80 13.71
CA GLY A 98 0.27 8.70 14.50
C GLY A 98 1.53 9.14 13.74
N ILE A 99 2.16 8.24 12.98
CA ILE A 99 3.30 8.57 12.13
C ILE A 99 2.89 9.49 10.98
N GLN A 100 1.72 9.28 10.38
CA GLN A 100 1.20 10.19 9.35
C GLN A 100 0.90 11.58 9.93
N GLN A 101 0.36 11.66 11.15
CA GLN A 101 0.10 12.92 11.85
C GLN A 101 1.38 13.67 12.20
N ALA A 102 2.43 12.96 12.63
CA ALA A 102 3.75 13.56 12.85
C ALA A 102 4.26 14.22 11.56
N MET A 103 4.18 13.52 10.43
CA MET A 103 4.59 14.05 9.12
C MET A 103 3.76 15.27 8.73
N ARG A 104 2.45 15.23 8.98
CA ARG A 104 1.53 16.35 8.72
C ARG A 104 1.81 17.56 9.60
N TYR A 105 2.03 17.35 10.89
CA TYR A 105 2.37 18.40 11.83
C TYR A 105 3.63 19.15 11.36
N LEU A 106 4.69 18.40 11.03
CA LEU A 106 5.93 19.01 10.53
C LEU A 106 5.71 19.81 9.25
N ARG A 107 4.94 19.28 8.30
CA ARG A 107 4.66 19.96 7.03
C ARG A 107 3.78 21.19 7.18
N ASN A 108 2.81 21.18 8.10
CA ASN A 108 1.85 22.27 8.21
C ASN A 108 2.31 23.39 9.15
N GLN A 109 3.14 23.07 10.16
CA GLN A 109 3.46 24.01 11.24
C GLN A 109 4.96 24.22 11.47
N CYS A 110 5.85 23.43 10.86
CA CYS A 110 7.27 23.42 11.24
C CYS A 110 8.25 23.58 10.07
N LEU A 111 7.78 23.95 8.87
CA LEU A 111 8.65 24.06 7.70
C LEU A 111 9.63 25.25 7.77
N ASP A 112 9.37 26.22 8.63
CA ASP A 112 10.20 27.39 8.92
C ASP A 112 11.34 27.10 9.92
N GLN A 113 11.29 25.95 10.60
CA GLN A 113 12.19 25.64 11.71
C GLN A 113 13.63 25.35 11.25
N VAL A 114 14.56 26.26 11.55
CA VAL A 114 15.98 26.13 11.18
C VAL A 114 16.59 24.83 11.68
N GLY A 115 17.11 24.02 10.75
CA GLY A 115 17.78 22.77 11.07
C GLY A 115 16.83 21.60 11.37
N LEU A 116 15.60 21.61 10.85
CA LEU A 116 14.67 20.48 10.99
C LEU A 116 15.32 19.16 10.56
N PHE A 117 15.12 18.07 11.31
CA PHE A 117 15.84 16.78 11.21
C PHE A 117 17.35 16.78 11.54
N ARG A 118 18.02 17.95 11.58
CA ARG A 118 19.43 18.08 11.95
C ARG A 118 19.63 18.34 13.44
N LYS A 119 18.92 19.32 14.00
CA LYS A 119 18.97 19.63 15.44
C LYS A 119 18.28 18.52 16.23
N SER A 120 18.92 18.09 17.30
CA SER A 120 18.41 17.03 18.17
C SER A 120 17.24 17.54 19.02
N GLY A 121 16.22 16.70 19.17
CA GLY A 121 15.17 16.89 20.14
C GLY A 121 15.59 16.47 21.55
N VAL A 122 14.69 16.68 22.52
CA VAL A 122 14.89 16.30 23.92
C VAL A 122 14.49 14.83 24.10
N LYS A 123 15.41 13.99 24.57
CA LYS A 123 15.22 12.53 24.68
C LYS A 123 13.95 12.12 25.43
N SER A 124 13.65 12.76 26.57
CA SER A 124 12.47 12.45 27.37
C SER A 124 11.17 12.75 26.62
N ARG A 125 11.09 13.91 25.94
CA ARG A 125 9.93 14.28 25.12
C ARG A 125 9.76 13.35 23.92
N ILE A 126 10.86 12.98 23.25
CA ILE A 126 10.82 12.00 22.17
C ILE A 126 10.28 10.65 22.68
N GLN A 127 10.72 10.18 23.85
CA GLN A 127 10.22 8.94 24.43
C GLN A 127 8.73 9.01 24.78
N ALA A 128 8.25 10.15 25.27
CA ALA A 128 6.82 10.38 25.52
C ALA A 128 6.00 10.32 24.21
N LEU A 129 6.48 10.95 23.14
CA LEU A 129 5.82 10.88 21.82
C LEU A 129 5.76 9.44 21.29
N ARG A 130 6.81 8.63 21.51
CA ARG A 130 6.81 7.21 21.14
C ARG A 130 5.75 6.42 21.91
N GLN A 131 5.67 6.61 23.22
CA GLN A 131 4.68 5.93 24.07
C GLN A 131 3.25 6.30 23.66
N MET A 132 3.01 7.57 23.37
CA MET A 132 1.73 8.06 22.85
C MET A 132 1.33 7.34 21.54
N ASN A 133 2.28 7.16 20.63
CA ASN A 133 2.05 6.42 19.37
C ASN A 133 1.80 4.92 19.59
N GLU A 134 2.54 4.27 20.50
CA GLU A 134 2.33 2.86 20.82
C GLU A 134 0.94 2.61 21.44
N ALA A 135 0.49 3.52 22.31
CA ALA A 135 -0.84 3.45 22.92
C ALA A 135 -1.95 3.65 21.86
N SER A 136 -1.87 4.72 21.06
CA SER A 136 -2.87 4.98 20.01
C SER A 136 -2.88 3.93 18.90
N GLY A 137 -1.76 3.26 18.66
CA GLY A 137 -1.66 2.16 17.68
C GLY A 137 -2.49 0.92 18.03
N ALA A 138 -2.92 0.75 19.29
CA ALA A 138 -3.84 -0.31 19.72
C ALA A 138 -5.30 0.01 19.37
N ASP A 139 -5.71 1.27 19.57
CA ASP A 139 -7.11 1.70 19.50
C ASP A 139 -7.48 2.34 18.14
N GLY A 140 -6.54 2.38 17.19
CA GLY A 140 -6.72 3.05 15.90
C GLY A 140 -6.89 4.57 15.99
N GLY A 141 -6.66 5.15 17.17
CA GLY A 141 -6.78 6.58 17.43
C GLY A 141 -5.65 7.40 16.81
N GLY A 142 -5.92 8.67 16.53
CA GLY A 142 -4.89 9.63 16.13
C GLY A 142 -4.15 10.22 17.34
N VAL A 143 -2.89 10.58 17.14
CA VAL A 143 -2.04 11.36 18.05
C VAL A 143 -2.05 12.84 17.66
N SER A 144 -2.33 13.74 18.62
CA SER A 144 -2.13 15.18 18.42
C SER A 144 -0.69 15.57 18.73
N TYR A 145 -0.08 16.34 17.82
CA TYR A 145 1.28 16.87 17.96
C TYR A 145 1.31 18.39 18.20
N GLU A 146 0.15 19.00 18.40
CA GLU A 146 0.08 20.44 18.67
C GLU A 146 0.89 20.81 19.91
N GLY A 147 1.64 21.92 19.81
CA GLY A 147 2.52 22.39 20.88
C GLY A 147 3.81 21.56 21.07
N GLN A 148 4.01 20.47 20.32
CA GLN A 148 5.23 19.67 20.42
C GLN A 148 6.39 20.31 19.66
N SER A 149 7.61 20.23 20.19
CA SER A 149 8.79 20.75 19.48
C SER A 149 9.00 20.02 18.15
N ALA A 150 9.18 20.77 17.06
CA ALA A 150 9.46 20.23 15.74
C ALA A 150 10.67 19.27 15.73
N TYR A 151 11.69 19.57 16.53
CA TYR A 151 12.90 18.74 16.64
C TYR A 151 12.63 17.39 17.30
N ASP A 152 11.69 17.34 18.26
CA ASP A 152 11.34 16.09 18.93
C ASP A 152 10.54 15.18 17.99
N VAL A 153 9.59 15.76 17.25
CA VAL A 153 8.78 15.03 16.25
C VAL A 153 9.66 14.54 15.09
N ALA A 154 10.58 15.38 14.60
CA ALA A 154 11.54 15.01 13.56
C ALA A 154 12.48 13.88 14.01
N ASP A 155 12.97 13.94 15.25
CA ASP A 155 13.78 12.87 15.82
C ASP A 155 12.98 11.58 15.99
N MET A 156 11.74 11.65 16.50
CA MET A 156 10.85 10.50 16.61
C MET A 156 10.64 9.81 15.25
N LEU A 157 10.41 10.57 14.18
CA LEU A 157 10.28 10.03 12.82
C LEU A 157 11.58 9.36 12.35
N LYS A 158 12.76 9.93 12.60
CA LYS A 158 14.04 9.27 12.32
C LYS A 158 14.14 7.94 13.06
N GLN A 159 13.76 7.91 14.33
CA GLN A 159 13.78 6.69 15.13
C GLN A 159 12.78 5.64 14.62
N TYR A 160 11.59 6.03 14.17
CA TYR A 160 10.61 5.11 13.58
C TYR A 160 11.22 4.29 12.43
N PHE A 161 11.82 4.95 11.43
CA PHE A 161 12.43 4.25 10.30
C PHE A 161 13.68 3.46 10.67
N ARG A 162 14.48 3.97 11.62
CA ARG A 162 15.66 3.28 12.13
C ARG A 162 15.31 2.00 12.88
N ASP A 163 14.20 2.00 13.62
CA ASP A 163 13.79 0.89 14.46
C ASP A 163 13.04 -0.20 13.68
N LEU A 164 12.65 0.03 12.42
CA LEU A 164 12.04 -0.98 11.56
C LEU A 164 12.89 -2.28 11.57
N PRO A 165 12.28 -3.48 11.54
CA PRO A 165 13.04 -4.74 11.53
C PRO A 165 13.92 -4.95 10.28
N GLU A 166 13.57 -4.28 9.20
CA GLU A 166 14.32 -4.20 7.95
C GLU A 166 14.35 -2.72 7.50
N PRO A 167 15.45 -2.21 6.93
CA PRO A 167 15.48 -0.83 6.43
C PRO A 167 14.36 -0.56 5.44
N LEU A 168 13.93 0.70 5.37
CA LEU A 168 12.89 1.14 4.45
C LEU A 168 13.23 0.78 2.99
N LEU A 169 14.52 0.86 2.63
CA LEU A 169 15.01 0.50 1.30
C LEU A 169 15.36 -1.00 1.15
N THR A 170 15.04 -1.85 2.13
CA THR A 170 15.46 -3.27 2.23
C THR A 170 16.98 -3.46 2.28
N SER A 171 17.47 -4.54 2.90
CA SER A 171 18.93 -4.70 3.02
C SER A 171 19.60 -4.84 1.64
N LYS A 172 18.98 -5.60 0.73
CA LYS A 172 19.55 -5.87 -0.60
C LYS A 172 19.51 -4.66 -1.51
N LEU A 173 18.37 -3.99 -1.61
CA LEU A 173 18.27 -2.83 -2.51
C LEU A 173 19.03 -1.63 -1.94
N SER A 174 19.28 -1.57 -0.62
CA SER A 174 20.25 -0.63 -0.04
C SER A 174 21.63 -0.81 -0.67
N GLU A 175 22.18 -2.04 -0.69
CA GLU A 175 23.47 -2.32 -1.34
C GLU A 175 23.46 -1.94 -2.84
N THR A 176 22.37 -2.25 -3.54
CA THR A 176 22.20 -1.85 -4.95
C THR A 176 22.21 -0.33 -5.13
N PHE A 177 21.51 0.41 -4.27
CA PHE A 177 21.57 1.87 -4.26
C PHE A 177 23.00 2.38 -4.05
N LEU A 178 23.75 1.80 -3.11
CA LEU A 178 25.14 2.21 -2.88
C LEU A 178 25.98 2.04 -4.15
N GLN A 179 25.87 0.89 -4.82
CA GLN A 179 26.59 0.62 -6.07
C GLN A 179 26.24 1.61 -7.19
N ILE A 180 24.95 1.96 -7.34
CA ILE A 180 24.51 2.95 -8.33
C ILE A 180 25.27 4.28 -8.13
N TYR A 181 25.35 4.78 -6.91
CA TYR A 181 25.95 6.09 -6.64
C TYR A 181 27.48 6.04 -6.48
N GLN A 182 28.08 4.85 -6.31
CA GLN A 182 29.53 4.65 -6.32
C GLN A 182 30.08 4.55 -7.75
N TYR A 183 29.41 3.82 -8.64
CA TYR A 183 30.02 3.39 -9.90
C TYR A 183 29.32 3.91 -11.16
N MET A 184 28.02 4.27 -11.10
CA MET A 184 27.30 4.68 -12.31
C MET A 184 27.52 6.18 -12.65
N PRO A 185 27.61 6.51 -13.96
CA PRO A 185 27.55 7.89 -14.46
C PRO A 185 26.29 8.61 -14.00
N LYS A 186 26.36 9.94 -13.82
CA LYS A 186 25.26 10.74 -13.25
C LYS A 186 23.96 10.62 -14.06
N GLU A 187 24.10 10.53 -15.38
CA GLU A 187 23.03 10.49 -16.37
C GLU A 187 22.16 9.22 -16.23
N LEU A 188 22.75 8.13 -15.75
CA LEU A 188 22.08 6.83 -15.60
C LEU A 188 21.50 6.63 -14.19
N ARG A 189 21.89 7.45 -13.20
CA ARG A 189 21.49 7.25 -11.79
C ARG A 189 19.99 7.34 -11.57
N LEU A 190 19.30 8.26 -12.26
CA LEU A 190 17.85 8.39 -12.11
C LEU A 190 17.12 7.17 -12.67
N GLN A 191 17.55 6.68 -13.83
CA GLN A 191 17.00 5.45 -14.42
C GLN A 191 17.22 4.25 -13.51
N ALA A 192 18.44 4.05 -13.01
CA ALA A 192 18.76 2.96 -12.10
C ALA A 192 18.00 3.06 -10.76
N ALA A 193 17.89 4.28 -10.19
CA ALA A 193 17.13 4.52 -8.97
C ALA A 193 15.64 4.24 -9.15
N ARG A 194 15.03 4.65 -10.27
CA ARG A 194 13.63 4.32 -10.62
C ARG A 194 13.41 2.80 -10.71
N ALA A 195 14.30 2.11 -11.41
CA ALA A 195 14.25 0.66 -11.54
C ALA A 195 14.34 -0.01 -10.16
N THR A 196 15.23 0.48 -9.29
CA THR A 196 15.39 -0.05 -7.92
C THR A 196 14.14 0.20 -7.07
N VAL A 197 13.50 1.38 -7.19
CA VAL A 197 12.23 1.69 -6.52
C VAL A 197 11.09 0.76 -6.98
N LEU A 198 11.06 0.37 -8.25
CA LEU A 198 10.10 -0.60 -8.80
C LEU A 198 10.38 -2.05 -8.34
N LEU A 199 11.51 -2.31 -7.69
CA LEU A 199 11.81 -3.61 -7.08
C LEU A 199 11.53 -3.63 -5.57
N LEU A 200 11.20 -2.50 -4.96
CA LEU A 200 10.80 -2.45 -3.55
C LEU A 200 9.43 -3.12 -3.34
N PRO A 201 9.23 -3.78 -2.18
CA PRO A 201 7.89 -4.15 -1.71
C PRO A 201 6.95 -2.94 -1.74
N ASP A 202 5.66 -3.20 -1.98
CA ASP A 202 4.66 -2.15 -2.16
C ASP A 202 4.55 -1.24 -0.93
N GLU A 203 4.61 -1.80 0.28
CA GLU A 203 4.50 -1.08 1.55
C GLU A 203 5.72 -0.17 1.77
N ASN A 204 6.92 -0.68 1.46
CA ASN A 204 8.18 0.08 1.50
C ASN A 204 8.16 1.23 0.49
N ARG A 205 7.69 0.97 -0.73
CA ARG A 205 7.62 1.98 -1.80
C ARG A 205 6.66 3.12 -1.46
N GLU A 206 5.50 2.80 -0.88
CA GLU A 206 4.52 3.81 -0.45
C GLU A 206 5.02 4.64 0.74
N ALA A 207 5.60 4.00 1.75
CA ALA A 207 6.22 4.69 2.87
C ALA A 207 7.39 5.59 2.41
N LEU A 208 8.23 5.10 1.50
CA LEU A 208 9.31 5.89 0.89
C LEU A 208 8.78 7.09 0.12
N ARG A 209 7.76 6.92 -0.73
CA ARG A 209 7.15 8.03 -1.47
C ARG A 209 6.64 9.11 -0.52
N THR A 210 5.91 8.70 0.52
CA THR A 210 5.34 9.61 1.51
C THR A 210 6.43 10.40 2.23
N LEU A 211 7.52 9.73 2.62
CA LEU A 211 8.68 10.38 3.23
C LEU A 211 9.37 11.35 2.27
N LEU A 212 9.67 10.92 1.03
CA LEU A 212 10.33 11.78 0.05
C LEU A 212 9.50 13.01 -0.32
N CYS A 213 8.17 12.90 -0.37
CA CYS A 213 7.28 14.04 -0.57
C CYS A 213 7.36 15.05 0.60
N LEU A 214 7.36 14.57 1.86
CA LEU A 214 7.58 15.45 3.02
C LEU A 214 8.95 16.14 2.94
N LEU A 215 10.01 15.39 2.66
CA LEU A 215 11.37 15.95 2.57
C LEU A 215 11.48 16.95 1.42
N SER A 216 10.82 16.69 0.29
CA SER A 216 10.74 17.65 -0.82
C SER A 216 10.06 18.96 -0.38
N ASP A 217 8.99 18.91 0.40
CA ASP A 217 8.33 20.10 0.94
C ASP A 217 9.22 20.86 1.94
N VAL A 218 9.99 20.14 2.78
CA VAL A 218 11.01 20.75 3.66
C VAL A 218 12.08 21.47 2.83
N THR A 219 12.59 20.85 1.76
CA THR A 219 13.58 21.50 0.88
C THR A 219 13.02 22.68 0.10
N ALA A 220 11.71 22.73 -0.14
CA ALA A 220 11.07 23.88 -0.79
C ALA A 220 11.12 25.13 0.10
N SER A 221 11.19 24.95 1.42
CA SER A 221 11.27 26.04 2.41
C SER A 221 12.73 26.28 2.88
N VAL A 222 13.72 25.91 2.06
CA VAL A 222 15.15 25.98 2.41
C VAL A 222 15.63 27.39 2.76
N ALA A 223 15.00 28.44 2.24
CA ALA A 223 15.32 29.83 2.57
C ALA A 223 15.10 30.15 4.06
N GLU A 224 14.14 29.47 4.70
CA GLU A 224 13.80 29.65 6.11
C GLU A 224 14.51 28.60 6.98
N ASN A 225 14.34 27.32 6.66
CA ASN A 225 14.82 26.24 7.51
C ASN A 225 16.29 25.83 7.29
N GLN A 226 16.94 26.32 6.23
CA GLN A 226 18.34 26.01 5.85
C GLN A 226 18.62 24.51 5.59
N MET A 227 17.60 23.72 5.28
CA MET A 227 17.71 22.29 5.01
C MET A 227 17.70 21.99 3.51
N THR A 228 18.90 21.90 2.92
CA THR A 228 19.09 21.42 1.54
C THR A 228 18.81 19.91 1.43
N PRO A 229 18.58 19.38 0.21
CA PRO A 229 18.46 17.93 -0.01
C PRO A 229 19.64 17.14 0.57
N THR A 230 20.85 17.65 0.43
CA THR A 230 22.07 17.05 1.01
C THR A 230 22.06 17.10 2.54
N ASN A 231 21.68 18.23 3.14
CA ASN A 231 21.61 18.36 4.60
C ASN A 231 20.62 17.35 5.20
N LEU A 232 19.44 17.18 4.59
CA LEU A 232 18.47 16.17 5.01
C LEU A 232 19.00 14.76 4.80
N ALA A 233 19.64 14.50 3.66
CA ALA A 233 20.17 13.18 3.34
C ALA A 233 21.22 12.70 4.35
N VAL A 234 22.14 13.58 4.77
CA VAL A 234 23.13 13.28 5.81
C VAL A 234 22.45 12.85 7.11
N CYS A 235 21.36 13.51 7.49
CA CYS A 235 20.65 13.21 8.74
C CYS A 235 19.79 11.95 8.68
N LEU A 236 19.25 11.59 7.52
CA LEU A 236 18.25 10.53 7.36
C LEU A 236 18.82 9.23 6.78
N ALA A 237 19.86 9.28 5.94
CA ALA A 237 20.43 8.10 5.30
C ALA A 237 20.79 6.97 6.30
N PRO A 238 21.40 7.25 7.48
CA PRO A 238 21.67 6.20 8.46
C PRO A 238 20.41 5.45 8.94
N SER A 239 19.29 6.15 9.03
CA SER A 239 18.00 5.59 9.49
C SER A 239 17.28 4.83 8.38
N LEU A 240 17.44 5.22 7.11
CA LEU A 240 16.75 4.59 5.97
C LEU A 240 17.50 3.40 5.36
N PHE A 241 18.83 3.44 5.38
CA PHE A 241 19.71 2.41 4.81
C PHE A 241 20.30 1.47 5.86
N HIS A 242 20.12 1.76 7.16
CA HIS A 242 20.60 0.91 8.25
C HIS A 242 22.13 0.67 8.19
N LEU A 243 22.88 1.69 7.77
CA LEU A 243 24.34 1.64 7.51
C LEU A 243 25.14 1.12 8.72
N ASN A 244 24.69 1.43 9.94
CA ASN A 244 25.33 1.01 11.19
C ASN A 244 24.98 -0.44 11.62
N THR A 245 23.96 -1.05 11.04
CA THR A 245 23.44 -2.39 11.38
C THR A 245 23.83 -3.47 10.38
N LEU A 246 24.20 -3.11 9.14
CA LEU A 246 24.84 -4.03 8.18
C LEU A 246 26.04 -4.76 8.82
N ARG A 247 26.78 -4.04 9.66
CA ARG A 247 27.88 -4.52 10.51
C ARG A 247 27.55 -5.72 11.39
N ARG A 248 26.39 -5.74 12.08
CA ARG A 248 26.10 -6.73 13.12
C ARG A 248 25.83 -8.13 12.58
N LYS A 249 25.39 -8.26 11.32
CA LYS A 249 25.12 -9.55 10.68
C LYS A 249 26.36 -10.18 10.05
N GLU A 250 27.33 -9.38 9.59
CA GLU A 250 28.62 -9.89 9.12
C GLU A 250 29.55 -10.25 10.29
N SER A 251 29.49 -9.50 11.40
CA SER A 251 30.30 -9.75 12.60
C SER A 251 29.79 -10.89 13.51
N SER A 252 28.63 -11.50 13.22
CA SER A 252 28.08 -12.61 14.03
C SER A 252 28.69 -13.98 13.72
N SER A 253 29.75 -14.05 12.91
CA SER A 253 30.55 -15.27 12.76
C SER A 253 31.59 -15.36 13.90
N PRO A 254 31.57 -16.42 14.72
CA PRO A 254 32.43 -16.52 15.92
C PRO A 254 33.94 -16.55 15.61
N ARG A 255 34.35 -16.62 14.34
CA ARG A 255 35.78 -16.61 13.93
C ARG A 255 36.40 -15.21 13.78
N VAL A 256 35.61 -14.14 13.73
CA VAL A 256 36.11 -12.76 13.47
C VAL A 256 36.34 -11.94 14.75
N MET A 257 35.92 -12.46 15.91
CA MET A 257 35.99 -11.77 17.20
C MET A 257 37.43 -11.51 17.70
N ASN A 258 38.44 -12.16 17.12
CA ASN A 258 39.85 -12.08 17.56
C ASN A 258 40.70 -10.97 16.91
N ARG A 259 40.14 -10.11 16.05
CA ARG A 259 40.85 -8.89 15.63
C ARG A 259 40.34 -7.70 16.45
N LYS A 260 41.13 -7.33 17.46
CA LYS A 260 41.05 -6.07 18.21
C LYS A 260 40.51 -4.93 17.34
N GLN A 261 39.30 -4.46 17.64
CA GLN A 261 38.78 -3.19 17.13
C GLN A 261 39.69 -2.06 17.63
N THR A 262 40.47 -1.47 16.73
CA THR A 262 41.05 -0.15 16.94
C THR A 262 39.94 0.89 16.99
N LEU A 263 39.93 1.69 18.04
CA LEU A 263 38.93 2.71 18.32
C LEU A 263 38.82 3.73 17.16
N GLY A 264 37.59 3.98 16.71
CA GLY A 264 37.12 5.33 16.37
C GLY A 264 37.22 5.84 14.92
N LYS A 265 37.79 5.13 13.95
CA LYS A 265 37.79 5.58 12.53
C LYS A 265 36.97 4.62 11.64
N PRO A 266 35.97 5.13 10.88
CA PRO A 266 35.29 4.30 9.88
C PRO A 266 36.29 3.88 8.79
N ASP A 267 36.14 2.65 8.28
CA ASP A 267 36.97 2.16 7.18
C ASP A 267 36.65 2.95 5.89
N GLN A 268 37.58 3.04 4.95
CA GLN A 268 37.40 3.79 3.69
C GLN A 268 36.17 3.30 2.92
N ARG A 269 35.89 1.99 2.99
CA ARG A 269 34.69 1.40 2.42
C ARG A 269 33.42 1.93 3.08
N ASP A 270 33.38 2.01 4.41
CA ASP A 270 32.21 2.54 5.14
C ASP A 270 31.97 4.00 4.78
N LEU A 271 33.04 4.79 4.66
CA LEU A 271 32.95 6.18 4.28
C LEU A 271 32.34 6.30 2.87
N ASN A 272 32.80 5.48 1.92
CA ASN A 272 32.26 5.46 0.57
C ASN A 272 30.79 5.00 0.52
N GLU A 273 30.39 4.06 1.37
CA GLU A 273 28.99 3.62 1.50
C GLU A 273 28.11 4.73 2.10
N ASN A 274 28.57 5.41 3.15
CA ASN A 274 27.84 6.55 3.74
C ASN A 274 27.69 7.72 2.75
N LEU A 275 28.74 8.03 1.99
CA LEU A 275 28.69 9.05 0.94
C LEU A 275 27.73 8.67 -0.17
N ALA A 276 27.75 7.41 -0.62
CA ALA A 276 26.84 6.92 -1.65
C ALA A 276 25.37 6.93 -1.20
N ALA A 277 25.09 6.51 0.05
CA ALA A 277 23.75 6.58 0.63
C ALA A 277 23.25 8.03 0.71
N THR A 278 24.13 8.95 1.15
CA THR A 278 23.81 10.38 1.25
C THR A 278 23.53 10.98 -0.12
N HIS A 279 24.41 10.76 -1.10
CA HIS A 279 24.19 11.22 -2.47
C HIS A 279 22.93 10.62 -3.07
N GLY A 280 22.68 9.34 -2.83
CA GLY A 280 21.50 8.64 -3.32
C GLY A 280 20.20 9.20 -2.76
N LEU A 281 20.14 9.42 -1.46
CA LEU A 281 18.98 10.01 -0.81
C LEU A 281 18.76 11.46 -1.23
N ALA A 282 19.81 12.27 -1.31
CA ALA A 282 19.71 13.65 -1.79
C ALA A 282 19.14 13.72 -3.21
N HIS A 283 19.62 12.86 -4.11
CA HIS A 283 19.12 12.78 -5.48
C HIS A 283 17.66 12.30 -5.54
N MET A 284 17.26 11.32 -4.71
CA MET A 284 15.85 10.90 -4.60
C MET A 284 14.92 12.01 -4.10
N ILE A 285 15.38 12.85 -3.15
CA ILE A 285 14.60 14.00 -2.67
C ILE A 285 14.42 15.02 -3.81
N GLN A 286 15.49 15.36 -4.52
CA GLN A 286 15.46 16.30 -5.65
C GLN A 286 14.55 15.82 -6.79
N GLU A 287 14.60 14.53 -7.11
CA GLU A 287 13.88 13.92 -8.23
C GLU A 287 12.59 13.21 -7.81
N CYS A 288 12.05 13.50 -6.62
CA CYS A 288 10.91 12.79 -6.03
C CYS A 288 9.71 12.67 -7.00
N ARG A 289 9.37 13.75 -7.72
CA ARG A 289 8.26 13.76 -8.70
C ARG A 289 8.50 12.85 -9.91
N LYS A 290 9.77 12.65 -10.27
CA LYS A 290 10.21 11.82 -11.40
C LYS A 290 10.40 10.37 -10.97
N LEU A 291 10.80 10.10 -9.73
CA LEU A 291 11.17 8.77 -9.23
C LEU A 291 10.03 7.75 -9.28
N PHE A 292 8.78 8.17 -9.08
CA PHE A 292 7.60 7.30 -9.05
C PHE A 292 6.77 7.31 -10.35
N ARG A 293 7.42 7.69 -11.46
CA ARG A 293 6.84 7.64 -12.81
C ARG A 293 7.33 6.40 -13.56
N ILE A 294 6.50 5.91 -14.47
CA ILE A 294 6.86 4.83 -15.40
C ILE A 294 8.08 5.26 -16.22
N PRO A 295 9.08 4.38 -16.42
CA PRO A 295 10.23 4.66 -17.29
C PRO A 295 9.78 4.98 -18.71
N GLU A 296 10.36 6.03 -19.32
CA GLU A 296 10.01 6.46 -20.69
C GLU A 296 10.28 5.38 -21.74
N GLU A 297 11.20 4.45 -21.47
CA GLU A 297 11.52 3.32 -22.33
C GLU A 297 10.32 2.37 -22.53
N MET A 298 9.36 2.35 -21.60
CA MET A 298 8.11 1.59 -21.77
C MET A 298 7.23 2.13 -22.90
N ASN A 299 7.43 3.39 -23.35
CA ASN A 299 6.78 3.89 -24.55
C ASN A 299 7.17 3.09 -25.80
N ARG A 300 8.30 2.35 -25.78
CA ARG A 300 8.73 1.51 -26.90
C ARG A 300 7.96 0.18 -26.97
N CYS A 301 7.42 -0.30 -25.84
CA CYS A 301 6.60 -1.51 -25.76
C CYS A 301 5.09 -1.19 -25.62
N ARG A 302 4.66 -0.02 -26.11
CA ARG A 302 3.35 0.60 -25.82
C ARG A 302 2.17 -0.34 -26.09
N ASN A 303 2.17 -1.09 -27.19
CA ASN A 303 1.02 -1.92 -27.56
C ASN A 303 0.76 -3.05 -26.54
N SER A 304 1.78 -3.87 -26.26
CA SER A 304 1.67 -4.96 -25.26
C SER A 304 1.40 -4.44 -23.84
N TYR A 305 1.94 -3.27 -23.49
CA TYR A 305 1.69 -2.66 -22.17
C TYR A 305 0.27 -2.08 -22.03
N VAL A 306 -0.26 -1.48 -23.09
CA VAL A 306 -1.61 -0.90 -23.11
C VAL A 306 -2.67 -2.01 -23.09
N GLU A 307 -2.46 -3.11 -23.80
CA GLU A 307 -3.34 -4.30 -23.74
C GLU A 307 -3.46 -4.87 -22.32
N GLN A 308 -2.41 -4.74 -21.52
CA GLN A 308 -2.40 -5.18 -20.12
C GLN A 308 -3.10 -4.21 -19.15
N ALA A 309 -3.69 -3.11 -19.62
CA ALA A 309 -4.30 -2.08 -18.76
C ALA A 309 -5.47 -2.58 -17.91
N LEU A 310 -6.06 -3.75 -18.21
CA LEU A 310 -7.11 -4.35 -17.41
C LEU A 310 -8.25 -3.35 -17.10
N LEU A 311 -8.75 -2.66 -18.12
CA LEU A 311 -9.79 -1.65 -17.94
C LEU A 311 -11.14 -2.33 -17.69
N PRO A 312 -12.03 -1.71 -16.88
CA PRO A 312 -13.42 -2.14 -16.80
C PRO A 312 -14.07 -2.16 -18.19
N ARG A 313 -14.99 -3.10 -18.41
CA ARG A 313 -15.76 -3.16 -19.66
C ARG A 313 -16.86 -2.10 -19.63
N ARG A 314 -17.25 -1.60 -20.80
CA ARG A 314 -18.46 -0.77 -20.90
C ARG A 314 -19.67 -1.61 -20.53
N LEU A 315 -20.71 -0.95 -20.02
CA LEU A 315 -21.97 -1.61 -19.69
C LEU A 315 -22.57 -2.33 -20.92
N GLU A 316 -22.43 -1.72 -22.10
CA GLU A 316 -22.85 -2.27 -23.39
C GLU A 316 -22.07 -3.54 -23.77
N ASP A 317 -20.75 -3.55 -23.55
CA ASP A 317 -19.85 -4.68 -23.89
C ASP A 317 -19.95 -5.87 -22.91
N LEU A 318 -20.65 -5.69 -21.78
CA LEU A 318 -21.03 -6.81 -20.93
C LEU A 318 -22.16 -7.65 -21.57
N ALA A 319 -22.83 -7.13 -22.60
CA ALA A 319 -23.61 -7.93 -23.51
C ALA A 319 -22.67 -8.74 -24.40
N GLY A 320 -22.70 -10.06 -24.32
CA GLY A 320 -22.06 -10.89 -25.34
C GLY A 320 -22.63 -10.56 -26.73
N GLU A 321 -21.81 -10.69 -27.77
CA GLU A 321 -22.17 -10.37 -29.17
C GLU A 321 -23.43 -11.12 -29.68
N GLU A 322 -23.91 -12.14 -28.97
CA GLU A 322 -25.05 -12.99 -29.36
C GLU A 322 -26.38 -12.70 -28.62
N ALA A 323 -26.45 -11.77 -27.67
CA ALA A 323 -27.65 -11.61 -26.83
C ALA A 323 -28.37 -10.27 -27.02
N GLY A 324 -29.42 -10.28 -27.86
CA GLY A 324 -30.40 -9.19 -27.91
C GLY A 324 -31.00 -8.88 -26.53
N GLN A 325 -31.01 -7.60 -26.15
CA GLN A 325 -31.70 -6.99 -24.99
C GLN A 325 -31.47 -7.58 -23.57
N GLY A 326 -30.65 -8.63 -23.40
CA GLY A 326 -30.43 -9.34 -22.12
C GLY A 326 -29.01 -9.29 -21.55
N GLY A 327 -28.09 -8.57 -22.20
CA GLY A 327 -26.63 -8.67 -22.03
C GLY A 327 -26.06 -8.70 -20.61
N TYR A 328 -26.05 -7.56 -19.91
CA TYR A 328 -25.52 -7.47 -18.54
C TYR A 328 -26.33 -8.29 -17.53
N ARG A 329 -27.63 -8.51 -17.78
CA ARG A 329 -28.51 -9.31 -16.90
C ARG A 329 -28.09 -10.78 -16.88
N ALA A 330 -27.69 -11.34 -18.02
CA ALA A 330 -27.16 -12.70 -18.09
C ALA A 330 -25.86 -12.83 -17.29
N TYR A 331 -24.91 -11.90 -17.48
CA TYR A 331 -23.66 -11.88 -16.73
C TYR A 331 -23.85 -11.79 -15.21
N LEU A 332 -24.78 -10.93 -14.76
CA LEU A 332 -25.11 -10.79 -13.34
C LEU A 332 -25.77 -12.05 -12.78
N ARG A 333 -26.66 -12.69 -13.56
CA ARG A 333 -27.28 -13.98 -13.20
C ARG A 333 -26.25 -15.08 -13.05
N ASP A 334 -25.34 -15.23 -14.01
CA ASP A 334 -24.25 -16.21 -13.95
C ASP A 334 -23.35 -15.96 -12.72
N SER A 335 -23.10 -14.68 -12.40
CA SER A 335 -22.35 -14.30 -11.20
C SER A 335 -23.08 -14.65 -9.90
N LEU A 336 -24.40 -14.50 -9.85
CA LEU A 336 -25.23 -14.89 -8.72
C LEU A 336 -25.27 -16.43 -8.57
N ASP A 337 -25.46 -17.17 -9.67
CA ASP A 337 -25.46 -18.63 -9.66
C ASP A 337 -24.11 -19.19 -9.19
N ALA A 338 -23.01 -18.58 -9.64
CA ALA A 338 -21.67 -18.90 -9.16
C ALA A 338 -21.51 -18.64 -7.64
N LEU A 339 -22.06 -17.54 -7.13
CA LEU A 339 -22.06 -17.25 -5.68
C LEU A 339 -22.82 -18.33 -4.90
N LEU A 340 -24.02 -18.68 -5.34
CA LEU A 340 -24.86 -19.68 -4.68
C LEU A 340 -24.23 -21.07 -4.70
N LYS A 341 -23.50 -21.41 -5.76
CA LYS A 341 -22.68 -22.64 -5.83
C LYS A 341 -21.55 -22.60 -4.81
N GLU A 342 -20.79 -21.51 -4.77
CA GLU A 342 -19.66 -21.36 -3.83
C GLU A 342 -20.09 -21.32 -2.36
N ALA A 343 -21.27 -20.78 -2.07
CA ALA A 343 -21.84 -20.77 -0.72
C ALA A 343 -22.11 -22.20 -0.20
N LYS A 344 -22.59 -23.10 -1.06
CA LYS A 344 -22.86 -24.51 -0.70
C LYS A 344 -21.58 -25.29 -0.38
N ASP A 345 -20.46 -24.94 -1.00
CA ASP A 345 -19.22 -25.73 -0.96
C ASP A 345 -18.34 -25.49 0.28
N LYS A 346 -18.77 -24.70 1.29
CA LYS A 346 -18.11 -24.51 2.61
C LYS A 346 -16.56 -24.54 2.60
N PHE A 347 -15.93 -23.77 1.70
CA PHE A 347 -14.46 -23.64 1.52
C PHE A 347 -13.73 -24.80 0.79
N ARG A 348 -14.44 -25.76 0.19
CA ARG A 348 -13.82 -26.77 -0.66
C ARG A 348 -13.02 -26.09 -1.79
N GLY A 349 -11.71 -26.38 -1.87
CA GLY A 349 -10.79 -25.80 -2.85
C GLY A 349 -10.20 -24.43 -2.46
N TYR A 350 -10.38 -23.99 -1.21
CA TYR A 350 -9.73 -22.80 -0.65
C TYR A 350 -8.63 -23.17 0.35
N ASP A 351 -7.52 -22.45 0.31
CA ASP A 351 -6.43 -22.51 1.29
C ASP A 351 -6.73 -21.53 2.43
N SER A 352 -6.79 -22.02 3.68
CA SER A 352 -7.03 -21.19 4.86
C SER A 352 -5.81 -20.33 5.22
N CYS A 353 -6.07 -19.12 5.71
CA CYS A 353 -5.08 -18.15 6.18
C CYS A 353 -5.43 -17.65 7.58
N SER A 354 -4.43 -17.35 8.40
CA SER A 354 -4.67 -16.64 9.64
C SER A 354 -4.92 -15.15 9.37
N THR A 355 -5.73 -14.53 10.21
CA THR A 355 -5.98 -13.09 10.21
C THR A 355 -6.05 -12.60 11.66
N PRO A 356 -5.61 -11.36 11.97
CA PRO A 356 -5.78 -10.80 13.32
C PRO A 356 -7.24 -10.55 13.68
N GLU A 357 -8.10 -10.40 12.67
CA GLU A 357 -9.54 -10.20 12.86
C GLU A 357 -10.24 -11.48 13.33
N HIS A 358 -11.34 -11.34 14.07
CA HIS A 358 -12.23 -12.46 14.38
C HIS A 358 -13.05 -12.87 13.14
N ALA A 359 -12.38 -13.41 12.11
CA ALA A 359 -12.97 -13.83 10.84
C ALA A 359 -12.22 -15.04 10.26
N GLU A 360 -12.91 -15.87 9.48
CA GLU A 360 -12.32 -16.95 8.70
C GLU A 360 -11.83 -16.39 7.35
N LEU A 361 -10.52 -16.46 7.09
CA LEU A 361 -9.91 -15.96 5.86
C LEU A 361 -9.37 -17.13 5.03
N ALA A 362 -9.71 -17.18 3.74
CA ALA A 362 -9.17 -18.17 2.83
C ALA A 362 -8.96 -17.58 1.42
N TYR A 363 -8.13 -18.24 0.60
CA TYR A 363 -7.94 -17.85 -0.80
C TYR A 363 -8.00 -19.06 -1.74
N ARG A 364 -8.26 -18.80 -3.02
CA ARG A 364 -8.16 -19.75 -4.11
C ARG A 364 -7.39 -19.15 -5.27
N LYS A 365 -6.48 -19.93 -5.85
CA LYS A 365 -5.82 -19.56 -7.11
C LYS A 365 -6.77 -19.83 -8.26
N VAL A 366 -6.91 -18.87 -9.16
CA VAL A 366 -7.76 -18.99 -10.35
C VAL A 366 -6.83 -19.14 -11.56
N HIS A 367 -7.11 -20.11 -12.44
CA HIS A 367 -6.28 -20.43 -13.60
C HIS A 367 -6.83 -19.78 -14.89
N ASP A 368 -7.14 -18.49 -14.82
CA ASP A 368 -7.70 -17.69 -15.91
C ASP A 368 -6.70 -16.70 -16.52
N GLY A 369 -5.41 -16.87 -16.22
CA GLY A 369 -4.33 -15.98 -16.66
C GLY A 369 -4.15 -14.72 -15.81
N PHE A 370 -5.09 -14.39 -14.92
CA PHE A 370 -4.95 -13.25 -14.02
C PHE A 370 -4.07 -13.59 -12.80
N PRO A 371 -3.15 -12.70 -12.39
CA PRO A 371 -2.25 -12.94 -11.27
C PRO A 371 -2.93 -12.77 -9.90
N LEU A 372 -4.23 -12.44 -9.87
CA LEU A 372 -4.98 -12.17 -8.64
C LEU A 372 -5.65 -13.44 -8.12
N ARG A 373 -5.51 -13.68 -6.81
CA ARG A 373 -6.25 -14.72 -6.09
C ARG A 373 -7.69 -14.28 -5.83
N LEU A 374 -8.57 -15.25 -5.72
CA LEU A 374 -9.91 -15.05 -5.19
C LEU A 374 -9.85 -15.20 -3.67
N TRP A 375 -10.27 -14.18 -2.93
CA TRP A 375 -10.27 -14.19 -1.48
C TRP A 375 -11.69 -14.39 -0.96
N LYS A 376 -11.82 -15.20 0.08
CA LYS A 376 -13.09 -15.47 0.75
C LYS A 376 -12.93 -15.19 2.24
N VAL A 377 -13.84 -14.39 2.77
CA VAL A 377 -13.90 -14.03 4.19
C VAL A 377 -15.27 -14.40 4.72
N THR A 378 -15.31 -15.05 5.88
CA THR A 378 -16.57 -15.34 6.57
C THR A 378 -16.54 -14.81 8.00
N VAL A 379 -17.61 -14.13 8.42
CA VAL A 379 -17.79 -13.63 9.78
C VAL A 379 -19.25 -13.81 10.24
N GLU A 380 -19.44 -13.94 11.54
CA GLU A 380 -20.77 -13.87 12.15
C GLU A 380 -21.16 -12.42 12.46
N MET A 381 -22.41 -12.08 12.17
CA MET A 381 -23.02 -10.76 12.28
C MET A 381 -24.15 -10.79 13.31
N PRO A 382 -24.25 -9.78 14.20
CA PRO A 382 -25.31 -9.68 15.20
C PRO A 382 -26.58 -9.00 14.63
N ALA A 383 -26.98 -9.35 13.41
CA ALA A 383 -28.13 -8.79 12.70
C ALA A 383 -28.73 -9.81 11.72
N SER A 384 -29.96 -9.59 11.27
CA SER A 384 -30.64 -10.41 10.27
C SER A 384 -30.04 -10.23 8.85
N PRO A 385 -30.28 -11.16 7.91
CA PRO A 385 -29.67 -11.09 6.58
C PRO A 385 -30.02 -9.82 5.81
N GLU A 386 -31.26 -9.34 5.92
CA GLU A 386 -31.74 -8.12 5.26
C GLU A 386 -31.12 -6.85 5.87
N GLU A 387 -30.96 -6.79 7.20
CA GLU A 387 -30.28 -5.68 7.87
C GLU A 387 -28.81 -5.61 7.45
N VAL A 388 -28.12 -6.76 7.38
CA VAL A 388 -26.73 -6.83 6.89
C VAL A 388 -26.64 -6.40 5.43
N LEU A 389 -27.56 -6.85 4.58
CA LEU A 389 -27.60 -6.42 3.18
C LEU A 389 -27.77 -4.89 3.08
N THR A 390 -28.70 -4.33 3.84
CA THR A 390 -28.97 -2.89 3.88
C THR A 390 -27.75 -2.11 4.36
N ARG A 391 -27.07 -2.58 5.40
CA ARG A 391 -25.82 -1.99 5.93
C ARG A 391 -24.74 -1.89 4.86
N VAL A 392 -24.58 -2.93 4.04
CA VAL A 392 -23.58 -2.96 2.96
C VAL A 392 -24.01 -2.12 1.76
N LEU A 393 -25.28 -2.19 1.37
CA LEU A 393 -25.79 -1.59 0.13
C LEU A 393 -25.97 -0.07 0.24
N ARG A 394 -26.51 0.40 1.37
CA ARG A 394 -27.02 1.77 1.55
C ARG A 394 -26.29 2.57 2.64
N GLU A 395 -25.67 1.89 3.60
CA GLU A 395 -25.12 2.53 4.80
C GLU A 395 -23.58 2.46 4.87
N GLN A 396 -22.90 2.46 3.72
CA GLN A 396 -21.43 2.33 3.63
C GLN A 396 -20.66 3.30 4.55
N GLY A 397 -21.17 4.52 4.74
CA GLY A 397 -20.56 5.52 5.63
C GLY A 397 -20.46 5.10 7.10
N HIS A 398 -21.21 4.09 7.55
CA HIS A 398 -21.19 3.61 8.94
C HIS A 398 -20.01 2.67 9.23
N TRP A 399 -19.38 2.08 8.20
CA TRP A 399 -18.32 1.07 8.36
C TRP A 399 -17.07 1.35 7.51
N ASP A 400 -17.13 2.28 6.56
CA ASP A 400 -15.99 2.68 5.75
C ASP A 400 -15.55 4.11 6.09
N GLU A 401 -14.67 4.24 7.08
CA GLU A 401 -14.10 5.56 7.47
C GLU A 401 -13.36 6.26 6.32
N ASP A 402 -12.89 5.48 5.33
CA ASP A 402 -12.20 5.99 4.15
C ASP A 402 -13.17 6.46 3.05
N LEU A 403 -14.50 6.29 3.21
CA LEU A 403 -15.48 6.76 2.22
C LEU A 403 -15.53 8.29 2.15
N LEU A 404 -15.27 8.84 0.97
CA LEU A 404 -15.32 10.28 0.72
C LEU A 404 -16.68 10.72 0.16
N GLU A 405 -17.14 10.03 -0.89
CA GLU A 405 -18.37 10.31 -1.61
C GLU A 405 -18.94 8.99 -2.13
N SER A 406 -20.26 8.90 -2.20
CA SER A 406 -20.93 7.86 -2.95
C SER A 406 -22.26 8.31 -3.52
N ARG A 407 -22.67 7.71 -4.64
CA ARG A 407 -23.92 8.02 -5.33
C ARG A 407 -24.37 6.88 -6.24
N VAL A 408 -25.68 6.78 -6.43
CA VAL A 408 -26.27 6.01 -7.52
C VAL A 408 -26.11 6.82 -8.81
N VAL A 409 -25.47 6.23 -9.81
CA VAL A 409 -25.25 6.85 -11.13
C VAL A 409 -26.44 6.59 -12.03
N GLU A 410 -26.94 5.36 -12.03
CA GLU A 410 -28.08 4.93 -12.84
C GLU A 410 -28.83 3.79 -12.13
N THR A 411 -30.15 3.85 -12.10
CA THR A 411 -31.01 2.75 -11.63
C THR A 411 -31.52 1.99 -12.84
N LEU A 412 -31.14 0.71 -12.97
CA LEU A 412 -31.46 -0.12 -14.14
C LEU A 412 -32.76 -0.90 -13.95
N ASP A 413 -33.03 -1.35 -12.73
CA ASP A 413 -34.29 -1.96 -12.29
C ASP A 413 -34.42 -1.88 -10.76
N GLU A 414 -35.47 -2.50 -10.19
CA GLU A 414 -35.75 -2.48 -8.74
C GLU A 414 -34.62 -3.06 -7.88
N ARG A 415 -33.77 -3.92 -8.45
CA ARG A 415 -32.73 -4.68 -7.73
C ARG A 415 -31.34 -4.50 -8.32
N THR A 416 -31.17 -3.60 -9.30
CA THR A 416 -29.93 -3.44 -10.06
C THR A 416 -29.64 -1.97 -10.34
N GLU A 417 -28.42 -1.55 -10.07
CA GLU A 417 -27.98 -0.17 -10.29
C GLU A 417 -26.49 -0.07 -10.61
N VAL A 418 -26.10 1.04 -11.22
CA VAL A 418 -24.72 1.49 -11.34
C VAL A 418 -24.43 2.44 -10.18
N TYR A 419 -23.43 2.11 -9.37
CA TYR A 419 -23.08 2.85 -8.16
C TYR A 419 -21.62 3.28 -8.20
N GLN A 420 -21.38 4.55 -7.88
CA GLN A 420 -20.04 5.12 -7.77
C GLN A 420 -19.74 5.44 -6.31
N TYR A 421 -18.54 5.06 -5.85
CA TYR A 421 -18.03 5.48 -4.56
C TYR A 421 -16.52 5.75 -4.62
N VAL A 422 -16.07 6.75 -3.87
CA VAL A 422 -14.68 7.18 -3.84
C VAL A 422 -14.13 6.96 -2.43
N ARG A 423 -13.03 6.23 -2.34
CA ARG A 423 -12.31 5.96 -1.09
C ARG A 423 -11.02 6.76 -1.01
N ASN A 424 -10.73 7.26 0.17
CA ASN A 424 -9.47 7.88 0.49
C ASN A 424 -8.34 6.84 0.51
N THR A 425 -7.11 7.31 0.32
CA THR A 425 -5.90 6.51 0.54
C THR A 425 -4.92 7.32 1.39
N MET A 426 -3.90 6.63 1.92
CA MET A 426 -2.81 7.31 2.63
C MET A 426 -2.21 8.40 1.74
N ALA A 427 -2.17 9.65 2.19
CA ALA A 427 -1.59 10.72 1.37
C ALA A 427 -0.06 10.49 1.20
N PRO A 428 0.54 10.81 0.04
CA PRO A 428 0.00 11.58 -1.08
C PRO A 428 -0.58 10.69 -2.19
N HIS A 429 -0.93 9.44 -1.88
CA HIS A 429 -1.50 8.54 -2.88
C HIS A 429 -2.87 9.06 -3.35
N PRO A 430 -3.23 8.82 -4.63
CA PRO A 430 -4.51 9.26 -5.15
C PRO A 430 -5.66 8.46 -4.53
N THR A 431 -6.83 9.11 -4.45
CA THR A 431 -8.09 8.45 -4.09
C THR A 431 -8.41 7.30 -5.04
N LYS A 432 -9.16 6.32 -4.55
CA LYS A 432 -9.62 5.17 -5.33
C LYS A 432 -11.08 5.36 -5.70
N ASP A 433 -11.33 5.41 -6.99
CA ASP A 433 -12.67 5.51 -7.56
C ASP A 433 -13.16 4.12 -7.91
N HIS A 434 -14.36 3.77 -7.46
CA HIS A 434 -15.02 2.52 -7.74
C HIS A 434 -16.34 2.82 -8.43
N LEU A 435 -16.45 2.40 -9.68
CA LEU A 435 -17.70 2.40 -10.43
C LEU A 435 -18.10 0.94 -10.64
N VAL A 436 -19.23 0.54 -10.05
CA VAL A 436 -19.67 -0.85 -10.02
C VAL A 436 -21.12 -0.98 -10.49
N LEU A 437 -21.36 -1.97 -11.35
CA LEU A 437 -22.68 -2.53 -11.58
C LEU A 437 -22.96 -3.51 -10.45
N ARG A 438 -24.07 -3.33 -9.74
CA ARG A 438 -24.44 -4.17 -8.60
C ARG A 438 -25.90 -4.62 -8.68
N THR A 439 -26.16 -5.88 -8.32
CA THR A 439 -27.51 -6.43 -8.17
C THR A 439 -27.63 -7.25 -6.89
N TRP A 440 -28.82 -7.27 -6.29
CA TRP A 440 -29.07 -7.97 -5.04
C TRP A 440 -30.38 -8.78 -5.03
N VAL A 441 -30.44 -9.77 -4.14
CA VAL A 441 -31.59 -10.66 -3.93
C VAL A 441 -31.79 -10.85 -2.43
N THR A 442 -33.03 -10.75 -1.96
CA THR A 442 -33.40 -10.88 -0.54
C THR A 442 -34.20 -12.15 -0.21
N ASP A 443 -34.76 -12.79 -1.22
CA ASP A 443 -35.73 -13.89 -1.14
C ASP A 443 -35.12 -15.26 -1.46
N LEU A 444 -33.87 -15.51 -1.04
CA LEU A 444 -33.23 -16.82 -1.27
C LEU A 444 -33.66 -17.87 -0.23
N PRO A 445 -33.47 -19.18 -0.53
CA PRO A 445 -33.81 -20.25 0.40
C PRO A 445 -33.23 -20.03 1.79
N LYS A 446 -34.04 -20.29 2.83
CA LYS A 446 -33.73 -20.05 4.24
C LYS A 446 -33.57 -18.56 4.63
N GLY A 447 -34.19 -17.66 3.87
CA GLY A 447 -34.16 -16.21 4.14
C GLY A 447 -32.78 -15.60 3.92
N ALA A 448 -32.00 -16.18 3.00
CA ALA A 448 -30.67 -15.68 2.69
C ALA A 448 -30.75 -14.46 1.76
N CYS A 449 -29.72 -13.64 1.80
CA CYS A 449 -29.53 -12.49 0.92
C CYS A 449 -28.24 -12.63 0.12
N ALA A 450 -28.21 -12.03 -1.07
CA ALA A 450 -27.03 -11.98 -1.92
C ALA A 450 -26.86 -10.61 -2.56
N LEU A 451 -25.62 -10.19 -2.76
CA LEU A 451 -25.24 -9.00 -3.50
C LEU A 451 -24.04 -9.34 -4.37
N VAL A 452 -24.11 -9.04 -5.67
CA VAL A 452 -22.99 -9.22 -6.59
C VAL A 452 -22.64 -7.89 -7.26
N CYS A 453 -21.35 -7.58 -7.31
CA CYS A 453 -20.80 -6.35 -7.85
C CYS A 453 -19.65 -6.65 -8.82
N THR A 454 -19.59 -5.92 -9.93
CA THR A 454 -18.48 -5.93 -10.89
C THR A 454 -18.21 -4.51 -11.38
N SER A 455 -16.97 -4.19 -11.75
CA SER A 455 -16.65 -2.88 -12.29
C SER A 455 -17.14 -2.72 -13.73
N VAL A 456 -17.68 -1.53 -14.01
CA VAL A 456 -18.12 -1.11 -15.35
C VAL A 456 -17.54 0.25 -15.71
N ASP A 457 -17.56 0.57 -16.99
CA ASP A 457 -17.37 1.93 -17.50
C ASP A 457 -18.72 2.52 -17.92
N HIS A 458 -18.94 3.79 -17.62
CA HIS A 458 -20.20 4.50 -17.84
C HIS A 458 -19.94 6.00 -18.07
N GLU A 459 -20.47 6.56 -19.15
CA GLU A 459 -20.16 7.94 -19.58
C GLU A 459 -20.60 9.00 -18.56
N GLY A 460 -21.70 8.76 -17.83
CA GLY A 460 -22.19 9.65 -16.78
C GLY A 460 -21.35 9.70 -15.49
N ALA A 461 -20.27 8.93 -15.38
CA ALA A 461 -19.48 8.80 -14.16
C ALA A 461 -17.99 9.15 -14.38
N PRO A 462 -17.62 10.45 -14.34
CA PRO A 462 -16.24 10.87 -14.49
C PRO A 462 -15.33 10.25 -13.41
N VAL A 463 -14.08 9.99 -13.79
CA VAL A 463 -13.10 9.35 -12.90
C VAL A 463 -12.59 10.33 -11.84
N VAL A 464 -12.77 10.00 -10.56
CA VAL A 464 -12.30 10.82 -9.42
C VAL A 464 -11.09 10.16 -8.73
N GLY A 465 -9.90 10.42 -9.27
CA GLY A 465 -8.65 9.82 -8.79
C GLY A 465 -8.20 8.66 -9.67
N VAL A 466 -8.09 7.46 -9.11
CA VAL A 466 -7.70 6.24 -9.84
C VAL A 466 -8.81 5.20 -9.80
N ARG A 467 -9.31 4.80 -10.98
CA ARG A 467 -10.34 3.77 -11.13
C ARG A 467 -9.81 2.37 -10.79
N ALA A 468 -10.27 1.80 -9.69
CA ALA A 468 -10.05 0.39 -9.36
C ALA A 468 -10.86 -0.52 -10.30
N ASN A 469 -10.41 -1.76 -10.49
CA ASN A 469 -11.16 -2.75 -11.28
C ASN A 469 -11.62 -3.90 -10.38
N VAL A 470 -12.91 -3.89 -10.02
CA VAL A 470 -13.60 -4.94 -9.28
C VAL A 470 -13.94 -6.06 -10.25
N LEU A 471 -13.08 -7.08 -10.34
CA LEU A 471 -13.36 -8.25 -11.18
C LEU A 471 -14.48 -9.10 -10.58
N THR A 472 -14.53 -9.18 -9.25
CA THR A 472 -15.59 -9.87 -8.52
C THR A 472 -15.65 -9.31 -7.10
N SER A 473 -16.83 -8.88 -6.66
CA SER A 473 -17.14 -8.67 -5.24
C SER A 473 -18.54 -9.18 -4.97
N ARG A 474 -18.66 -10.20 -4.14
CA ARG A 474 -19.91 -10.93 -3.92
C ARG A 474 -20.13 -11.15 -2.42
N TYR A 475 -21.31 -10.83 -1.93
CA TYR A 475 -21.70 -11.04 -0.53
C TYR A 475 -22.84 -12.05 -0.50
N PHE A 476 -22.67 -13.10 0.30
CA PHE A 476 -23.72 -14.07 0.61
C PHE A 476 -23.99 -14.03 2.11
N ILE A 477 -25.26 -13.91 2.48
CA ILE A 477 -25.69 -13.65 3.85
C ILE A 477 -26.74 -14.68 4.21
N GLU A 478 -26.43 -15.58 5.15
CA GLU A 478 -27.36 -16.62 5.57
C GLU A 478 -27.67 -16.51 7.07
N ALA A 479 -28.89 -16.82 7.47
CA ALA A 479 -29.27 -16.86 8.88
C ALA A 479 -28.53 -18.00 9.61
N CYS A 480 -27.93 -17.70 10.77
CA CYS A 480 -27.23 -18.68 11.60
C CYS A 480 -27.77 -18.78 13.04
N GLY A 481 -28.88 -18.10 13.34
CA GLY A 481 -29.57 -18.13 14.63
C GLY A 481 -30.58 -17.00 14.75
N THR A 482 -31.19 -16.85 15.93
CA THR A 482 -32.11 -15.74 16.20
C THR A 482 -31.38 -14.41 16.12
N ASN A 483 -31.77 -13.56 15.16
CA ASN A 483 -31.16 -12.26 14.87
C ASN A 483 -29.63 -12.32 14.66
N LYS A 484 -29.14 -13.39 14.05
CA LYS A 484 -27.73 -13.56 13.69
C LYS A 484 -27.59 -14.06 12.27
N SER A 485 -26.59 -13.55 11.57
CA SER A 485 -26.29 -13.94 10.20
C SER A 485 -24.83 -14.30 10.04
N ARG A 486 -24.53 -15.13 9.06
CA ARG A 486 -23.17 -15.38 8.60
C ARG A 486 -22.97 -14.64 7.28
N LEU A 487 -22.09 -13.64 7.28
CA LEU A 487 -21.67 -12.93 6.08
C LEU A 487 -20.47 -13.65 5.46
N THR A 488 -20.58 -14.02 4.19
CA THR A 488 -19.47 -14.49 3.36
C THR A 488 -19.20 -13.48 2.25
N HIS A 489 -18.01 -12.90 2.23
CA HIS A 489 -17.55 -12.00 1.18
C HIS A 489 -16.50 -12.68 0.32
N ILE A 490 -16.75 -12.75 -1.00
CA ILE A 490 -15.83 -13.25 -2.01
C ILE A 490 -15.37 -12.08 -2.86
N SER A 491 -14.06 -11.82 -2.86
CA SER A 491 -13.48 -10.61 -3.42
C SER A 491 -12.25 -10.88 -4.28
N ARG A 492 -12.18 -10.17 -5.41
CA ARG A 492 -11.05 -10.14 -6.35
C ARG A 492 -11.03 -8.80 -7.07
N ILE A 493 -10.15 -7.91 -6.63
CA ILE A 493 -10.09 -6.52 -7.11
C ILE A 493 -8.65 -6.17 -7.49
N ASP A 494 -8.46 -5.57 -8.66
CA ASP A 494 -7.24 -4.83 -8.98
C ASP A 494 -7.34 -3.41 -8.41
N CYS A 495 -6.65 -3.21 -7.28
CA CYS A 495 -6.56 -1.94 -6.58
C CYS A 495 -5.72 -0.88 -7.33
N ARG A 496 -5.04 -1.23 -8.42
CA ARG A 496 -4.07 -0.40 -9.17
C ARG A 496 -2.80 -0.03 -8.39
N GLY A 497 -1.66 -0.12 -9.07
CA GLY A 497 -0.35 0.32 -8.58
C GLY A 497 0.30 -0.59 -7.56
N ARG A 498 -0.12 -1.86 -7.50
CA ARG A 498 0.39 -2.91 -6.62
C ARG A 498 0.97 -4.05 -7.42
N PHE A 499 2.03 -4.69 -6.92
CA PHE A 499 2.56 -5.90 -7.53
C PHE A 499 1.76 -7.15 -7.13
N PRO A 500 1.81 -8.24 -7.91
CA PRO A 500 1.13 -9.50 -7.56
C PRO A 500 1.41 -10.01 -6.15
N GLU A 501 2.63 -9.78 -5.65
CA GLU A 501 3.04 -10.25 -4.32
C GLU A 501 2.24 -9.61 -3.18
N TRP A 502 1.89 -8.32 -3.30
CA TRP A 502 1.06 -7.64 -2.31
C TRP A 502 -0.36 -8.20 -2.28
N TYR A 503 -0.95 -8.49 -3.44
CA TYR A 503 -2.25 -9.14 -3.51
C TYR A 503 -2.26 -10.53 -2.88
N ASN A 504 -1.15 -11.27 -3.03
CA ASN A 504 -0.99 -12.61 -2.47
C ASN A 504 -0.87 -12.63 -0.95
N LYS A 505 -0.37 -11.55 -0.34
CA LYS A 505 -0.03 -11.50 1.09
C LYS A 505 -0.93 -10.62 1.93
N LEU A 506 -1.41 -9.52 1.38
CA LEU A 506 -2.00 -8.44 2.16
C LEU A 506 -3.45 -8.15 1.81
N TYR A 507 -3.83 -8.29 0.54
CA TYR A 507 -5.19 -7.97 0.11
C TYR A 507 -6.26 -8.73 0.89
N GLY A 508 -6.05 -10.01 1.19
CA GLY A 508 -6.98 -10.80 2.01
C GLY A 508 -7.23 -10.24 3.40
N HIS A 509 -6.21 -9.67 4.05
CA HIS A 509 -6.38 -9.03 5.35
C HIS A 509 -7.19 -7.74 5.25
N LEU A 510 -7.12 -7.03 4.13
CA LEU A 510 -7.98 -5.87 3.89
C LEU A 510 -9.44 -6.27 3.73
N CYS A 511 -9.71 -7.39 3.04
CA CYS A 511 -11.06 -7.97 2.97
C CYS A 511 -11.56 -8.38 4.36
N ALA A 512 -10.70 -9.00 5.18
CA ALA A 512 -11.04 -9.39 6.55
C ALA A 512 -11.39 -8.17 7.41
N ALA A 513 -10.57 -7.11 7.35
CA ALA A 513 -10.81 -5.88 8.08
C ALA A 513 -12.06 -5.13 7.58
N GLU A 514 -12.38 -5.19 6.28
CA GLU A 514 -13.63 -4.63 5.74
C GLU A 514 -14.86 -5.31 6.35
N VAL A 515 -14.88 -6.64 6.32
CA VAL A 515 -15.99 -7.42 6.87
C VAL A 515 -16.08 -7.30 8.40
N ALA A 516 -14.95 -7.18 9.10
CA ALA A 516 -14.93 -6.87 10.53
C ALA A 516 -15.54 -5.49 10.83
N ARG A 517 -15.22 -4.43 10.06
CA ARG A 517 -15.84 -3.11 10.25
C ARG A 517 -17.36 -3.13 9.99
N ILE A 518 -17.81 -3.90 9.01
CA ILE A 518 -19.26 -4.10 8.78
C ILE A 518 -19.90 -4.71 10.03
N ARG A 519 -19.30 -5.75 10.61
CA ARG A 519 -19.78 -6.36 11.87
C ARG A 519 -19.82 -5.35 13.01
N ASP A 520 -18.72 -4.63 13.21
CA ASP A 520 -18.54 -3.74 14.35
C ASP A 520 -19.47 -2.50 14.25
N SER A 521 -19.90 -2.14 13.05
CA SER A 521 -20.91 -1.09 12.85
C SER A 521 -22.29 -1.43 13.43
N PHE A 522 -22.57 -2.69 13.77
CA PHE A 522 -23.81 -3.09 14.46
C PHE A 522 -23.71 -3.02 16.00
N THR A 523 -22.49 -2.92 16.54
CA THR A 523 -22.25 -2.92 17.98
C THR A 523 -21.74 -1.59 18.51
N ALA A 524 -21.14 -0.76 17.64
CA ALA A 524 -20.72 0.59 17.99
C ALA A 524 -21.95 1.48 18.28
N PRO A 525 -22.03 2.16 19.44
CA PRO A 525 -23.06 3.17 19.65
C PRO A 525 -22.87 4.28 18.61
N MET A 526 -23.96 4.68 17.95
CA MET A 526 -23.91 5.83 17.04
C MET A 526 -23.59 7.07 17.87
N ASP A 527 -22.39 7.62 17.71
CA ASP A 527 -22.12 8.99 18.14
C ASP A 527 -23.09 9.90 17.36
N LYS A 528 -24.03 10.49 18.09
CA LYS A 528 -25.05 11.42 17.59
C LYS A 528 -24.46 12.76 17.19
#